data_AF-A0A534TVZ8-F1
#
_entry.id   AF-A0A534TVZ8-F1
#
_cell.length_a   1.000
_cell.length_b   1.000
_cell.length_c   1.000
_cell.angle_alpha   90.00
_cell.angle_beta   90.00
_cell.angle_gamma   90.00
#
_symmetry.space_group_name_H-M   'P 1'
#
loop_
_entity.id
_entity.type
_entity.pdbx_description
1 polymer ?
#
loop_
_entity_poly.entity_id
_entity_poly.type
_entity_poly.pdbx_seq_one_letter_code
_entity_poly.pdbx_strand_id
1 'polypeptide(L)'
;MRTVPLLVLATLTLAAPARAADPCLGGASAATDAHDIAALRGRIETACPCAAFDGSSPAKSHASYFRCAARLVQDASDGSPILGLFPLRPECRATVRGLLQHSDCGYPPAEARHPCCRLVVATGKKTGAVRRAARCQSTAGTTQHLCAASHFVVDACSGDATNACLPACGDGVANGTEQCDG
;
A
#
# COMPACT_ATOMS: atom_id res chain seq x y z
N MET A 1 35.22 -39.03 52.24
CA MET A 1 33.80 -38.66 52.01
C MET A 1 33.81 -37.34 51.24
N ARG A 2 33.37 -37.34 49.97
CA ARG A 2 33.42 -36.17 49.07
C ARG A 2 32.09 -35.42 49.14
N THR A 3 32.12 -34.15 49.51
CA THR A 3 30.97 -33.22 49.47
C THR A 3 30.84 -32.62 48.07
N VAL A 4 29.68 -32.78 47.42
CA VAL A 4 29.34 -32.18 46.12
C VAL A 4 28.52 -30.92 46.37
N PRO A 5 28.93 -29.72 45.93
CA PRO A 5 28.13 -28.52 46.10
C PRO A 5 27.08 -28.46 44.98
N LEU A 6 25.82 -28.31 45.39
CA LEU A 6 24.66 -28.13 44.51
C LEU A 6 24.63 -26.68 44.01
N LEU A 7 25.03 -26.45 42.76
CA LEU A 7 24.96 -25.13 42.12
C LEU A 7 23.55 -24.97 41.52
N VAL A 8 22.67 -24.24 42.22
CA VAL A 8 21.32 -23.91 41.74
C VAL A 8 21.44 -22.75 40.74
N LEU A 9 21.36 -23.05 39.44
CA LEU A 9 21.32 -22.06 38.37
C LEU A 9 19.90 -21.45 38.32
N ALA A 10 19.75 -20.23 38.84
CA ALA A 10 18.51 -19.46 38.70
C ALA A 10 18.38 -18.94 37.26
N THR A 11 17.54 -19.59 36.45
CA THR A 11 17.17 -19.12 35.12
C THR A 11 16.23 -17.91 35.23
N LEU A 12 16.77 -16.70 35.02
CA LEU A 12 15.95 -15.50 34.81
C LEU A 12 15.21 -15.63 33.46
N THR A 13 13.96 -16.05 33.49
CA THR A 13 13.05 -15.92 32.36
C THR A 13 12.66 -14.44 32.21
N LEU A 14 13.33 -13.69 31.33
CA LEU A 14 12.80 -12.40 30.88
C LEU A 14 11.51 -12.69 30.11
N ALA A 15 10.37 -12.52 30.80
CA ALA A 15 9.08 -12.45 30.14
C ALA A 15 9.10 -11.19 29.26
N ALA A 16 9.30 -11.38 27.95
CA ALA A 16 9.08 -10.31 26.99
C ALA A 16 7.63 -9.84 27.17
N PRO A 17 7.39 -8.52 27.34
CA PRO A 17 6.02 -8.04 27.44
C PRO A 17 5.33 -8.43 26.14
N ALA A 18 4.25 -9.19 26.25
CA ALA A 18 3.31 -9.39 25.15
C ALA A 18 2.68 -8.02 24.85
N ARG A 19 3.39 -7.19 24.08
CA ARG A 19 2.82 -5.98 23.50
C ARG A 19 1.71 -6.47 22.58
N ALA A 20 0.47 -6.05 22.85
CA ALA A 20 -0.57 -6.14 21.85
C ALA A 20 0.00 -5.51 20.57
N ALA A 21 0.04 -6.28 19.49
CA ALA A 21 0.54 -5.79 18.21
C ALA A 21 -0.30 -4.56 17.83
N ASP A 22 0.35 -3.41 17.66
CA ASP A 22 -0.33 -2.21 17.19
C ASP A 22 -0.92 -2.46 15.78
N PRO A 23 -2.03 -1.79 15.42
CA PRO A 23 -2.57 -1.91 14.08
C PRO A 23 -1.52 -1.50 13.05
N CYS A 24 -1.62 -2.01 11.83
CA CYS A 24 -0.75 -1.59 10.74
C CYS A 24 -0.71 -0.06 10.61
N LEU A 25 0.50 0.50 10.47
CA LEU A 25 0.78 1.93 10.44
C LEU A 25 0.41 2.67 11.74
N GLY A 26 0.28 1.94 12.85
CA GLY A 26 -0.08 2.47 14.15
C GLY A 26 1.00 2.23 15.21
N GLY A 27 0.88 2.93 16.33
CA GLY A 27 1.71 2.70 17.51
C GLY A 27 3.22 2.80 17.23
N ALA A 28 3.97 1.84 17.75
CA ALA A 28 5.43 1.83 17.66
C ALA A 28 5.93 1.30 16.31
N SER A 29 5.13 0.50 15.60
CA SER A 29 5.53 -0.11 14.33
C SER A 29 5.30 0.79 13.12
N ALA A 30 4.64 1.95 13.27
CA ALA A 30 4.17 2.75 12.15
C ALA A 30 5.25 3.12 11.12
N ALA A 31 6.44 3.52 11.57
CA ALA A 31 7.54 3.89 10.68
C ALA A 31 8.11 2.67 9.93
N THR A 32 8.27 1.54 10.62
CA THR A 32 8.74 0.28 10.03
C THR A 32 7.70 -0.26 9.04
N ASP A 33 6.42 -0.26 9.39
CA ASP A 33 5.33 -0.63 8.50
C ASP A 33 5.34 0.21 7.22
N ALA A 34 5.50 1.54 7.34
CA ALA A 34 5.55 2.43 6.18
C ALA A 34 6.71 2.09 5.24
N HIS A 35 7.90 1.86 5.79
CA HIS A 35 9.09 1.44 5.05
C HIS A 35 8.86 0.09 4.33
N ASP A 36 8.38 -0.92 5.06
CA ASP A 36 8.21 -2.27 4.53
C ASP A 36 7.10 -2.33 3.47
N ILE A 37 6.03 -1.55 3.65
CA ILE A 37 4.98 -1.37 2.64
C ILE A 37 5.57 -0.71 1.38
N ALA A 38 6.34 0.36 1.51
CA ALA A 38 6.95 1.04 0.36
C ALA A 38 7.89 0.10 -0.42
N ALA A 39 8.73 -0.65 0.30
CA ALA A 39 9.64 -1.59 -0.31
C ALA A 39 8.91 -2.76 -1.01
N LEU A 40 7.87 -3.31 -0.39
CA LEU A 40 7.03 -4.33 -1.01
C LEU A 40 6.32 -3.81 -2.27
N ARG A 41 5.82 -2.57 -2.25
CA ARG A 41 5.21 -1.94 -3.43
C ARG A 41 6.19 -1.83 -4.60
N GLY A 42 7.45 -1.44 -4.35
CA GLY A 42 8.49 -1.43 -5.39
C GLY A 42 8.77 -2.83 -5.98
N ARG A 43 8.76 -3.88 -5.15
CA ARG A 43 8.89 -5.27 -5.62
C ARG A 43 7.69 -5.73 -6.44
N ILE A 44 6.48 -5.32 -6.04
CA ILE A 44 5.26 -5.60 -6.80
C ILE A 44 5.32 -4.95 -8.18
N GLU A 45 5.76 -3.69 -8.29
CA GLU A 45 5.89 -3.05 -9.60
C GLU A 45 6.90 -3.78 -10.49
N THR A 46 8.00 -4.29 -9.92
CA THR A 46 8.99 -5.06 -10.69
C THR A 46 8.46 -6.41 -11.16
N ALA A 47 7.74 -7.13 -10.30
CA ALA A 47 7.28 -8.51 -10.58
C ALA A 47 5.92 -8.57 -11.28
N CYS A 48 5.08 -7.56 -11.09
CA CYS A 48 3.72 -7.42 -11.61
C CYS A 48 3.52 -6.01 -12.20
N PRO A 49 4.33 -5.61 -13.20
CA PRO A 49 4.29 -4.24 -13.73
C PRO A 49 2.90 -3.91 -14.26
N CYS A 50 2.39 -2.73 -13.92
CA CYS A 50 1.03 -2.31 -14.27
C CYS A 50 0.78 -2.40 -15.79
N ALA A 51 1.79 -2.03 -16.58
CA ALA A 51 1.77 -2.07 -18.05
C ALA A 51 1.58 -3.49 -18.65
N ALA A 52 1.92 -4.56 -17.92
CA ALA A 52 1.67 -5.93 -18.36
C ALA A 52 0.19 -6.33 -18.25
N PHE A 53 -0.61 -5.56 -17.49
CA PHE A 53 -2.03 -5.77 -17.27
C PHE A 53 -2.80 -4.62 -17.93
N ASP A 54 -3.08 -4.76 -19.22
CA ASP A 54 -3.75 -3.75 -20.05
C ASP A 54 -5.28 -3.99 -20.19
N GLY A 55 -5.82 -5.01 -19.52
CA GLY A 55 -7.25 -5.37 -19.62
C GLY A 55 -7.69 -5.96 -20.97
N SER A 56 -6.77 -6.19 -21.93
CA SER A 56 -7.10 -6.70 -23.27
C SER A 56 -7.56 -8.16 -23.29
N SER A 57 -7.31 -8.91 -22.22
CA SER A 57 -7.74 -10.30 -22.08
C SER A 57 -7.99 -10.65 -20.60
N PRO A 58 -8.67 -11.77 -20.30
CA PRO A 58 -8.83 -12.25 -18.92
C PRO A 58 -7.49 -12.43 -18.18
N ALA A 59 -6.44 -12.84 -18.89
CA ALA A 59 -5.09 -13.02 -18.32
C ALA A 59 -4.42 -11.68 -17.97
N LYS A 60 -4.81 -10.58 -18.61
CA LYS A 60 -4.30 -9.22 -18.38
C LYS A 60 -5.28 -8.31 -17.63
N SER A 61 -6.32 -8.87 -17.04
CA SER A 61 -7.36 -8.14 -16.31
C SER A 61 -6.89 -7.63 -14.94
N HIS A 62 -7.65 -6.70 -14.35
CA HIS A 62 -7.45 -6.20 -12.97
C HIS A 62 -7.41 -7.34 -11.96
N ALA A 63 -8.24 -8.37 -12.14
CA ALA A 63 -8.23 -9.56 -11.29
C ALA A 63 -6.92 -10.36 -11.42
N SER A 64 -6.32 -10.40 -12.61
CA SER A 64 -5.03 -11.06 -12.82
C SER A 64 -3.87 -10.23 -12.25
N TYR A 65 -3.90 -8.91 -12.41
CA TYR A 65 -2.97 -7.99 -11.74
C TYR A 65 -3.02 -8.20 -10.22
N PHE A 66 -4.22 -8.11 -9.63
CA PHE A 66 -4.41 -8.26 -8.20
C PHE A 66 -3.96 -9.62 -7.69
N ARG A 67 -4.20 -10.70 -8.45
CA ARG A 67 -3.71 -12.05 -8.09
C ARG A 67 -2.18 -12.14 -8.11
N CYS A 68 -1.53 -11.51 -9.09
CA CYS A 68 -0.06 -11.44 -9.15
C CYS A 68 0.48 -10.74 -7.89
N ALA A 69 0.01 -9.53 -7.62
CA ALA A 69 0.46 -8.73 -6.49
C ALA A 69 0.11 -9.38 -5.13
N ALA A 70 -1.06 -9.99 -4.99
CA ALA A 70 -1.48 -10.65 -3.76
C ALA A 70 -0.63 -11.86 -3.38
N ARG A 71 -0.01 -12.56 -4.35
CA ARG A 71 0.95 -13.63 -4.06
C ARG A 71 2.21 -13.08 -3.38
N LEU A 72 2.76 -12.00 -3.90
CA LEU A 72 3.91 -11.32 -3.29
C LEU A 72 3.60 -10.80 -1.88
N VAL A 73 2.39 -10.27 -1.66
CA VAL A 73 1.94 -9.86 -0.32
C VAL A 73 1.83 -11.07 0.62
N GLN A 74 1.34 -12.21 0.13
CA GLN A 74 1.25 -13.43 0.92
C GLN A 74 2.64 -13.93 1.31
N ASP A 75 3.55 -14.06 0.33
CA ASP A 75 4.93 -14.52 0.54
C ASP A 75 5.71 -13.59 1.47
N ALA A 76 5.46 -12.28 1.41
CA ALA A 76 6.10 -11.32 2.31
C ALA A 76 5.62 -11.41 3.76
N SER A 77 4.43 -11.97 4.01
CA SER A 77 3.76 -11.92 5.32
C SER A 77 3.49 -13.27 5.97
N ASP A 78 3.93 -14.38 5.37
CA ASP A 78 3.72 -15.73 5.90
C ASP A 78 4.82 -16.21 6.85
N GLY A 79 5.82 -15.37 7.13
CA GLY A 79 6.96 -15.70 7.99
C GLY A 79 8.08 -16.46 7.30
N SER A 80 7.97 -16.71 5.98
CA SER A 80 8.97 -17.36 5.15
C SER A 80 9.28 -16.56 3.88
N PRO A 81 9.72 -15.28 3.98
CA PRO A 81 9.98 -14.46 2.81
C PRO A 81 11.04 -15.13 1.93
N ILE A 82 10.63 -15.59 0.75
CA ILE A 82 11.45 -16.39 -0.20
C ILE A 82 12.70 -15.62 -0.68
N LEU A 83 12.76 -14.31 -0.42
CA LEU A 83 13.91 -13.46 -0.74
C LEU A 83 14.53 -12.78 0.48
N GLY A 84 14.03 -12.99 1.70
CA GLY A 84 14.58 -12.43 2.95
C GLY A 84 14.63 -10.90 3.08
N LEU A 85 14.24 -10.15 2.05
CA LEU A 85 14.53 -8.71 1.95
C LEU A 85 13.45 -7.80 2.56
N PHE A 86 12.18 -8.23 2.65
CA PHE A 86 11.07 -7.37 3.09
C PHE A 86 10.01 -8.17 3.87
N PRO A 87 10.17 -8.38 5.19
CA PRO A 87 9.11 -8.96 5.99
C PRO A 87 7.95 -7.97 6.11
N LEU A 88 6.78 -8.32 5.60
CA LEU A 88 5.55 -7.56 5.85
C LEU A 88 4.88 -8.13 7.10
N ARG A 89 4.61 -7.28 8.09
CA ARG A 89 3.82 -7.66 9.25
C ARG A 89 2.45 -8.23 8.84
N PRO A 90 1.99 -9.36 9.44
CA PRO A 90 0.67 -9.92 9.12
C PRO A 90 -0.47 -8.93 9.29
N GLU A 91 -0.37 -8.00 10.25
CA GLU A 91 -1.33 -6.93 10.49
C GLU A 91 -1.47 -5.97 9.29
N CYS A 92 -0.43 -5.83 8.48
CA CYS A 92 -0.41 -4.98 7.28
C CYS A 92 -0.88 -5.67 6.00
N ARG A 93 -1.07 -7.00 6.01
CA ARG A 93 -1.50 -7.76 4.82
C ARG A 93 -2.77 -7.19 4.19
N ALA A 94 -3.79 -6.92 5.01
CA ALA A 94 -5.06 -6.39 4.53
C ALA A 94 -4.91 -4.96 3.98
N THR A 95 -4.11 -4.12 4.65
CA THR A 95 -3.81 -2.75 4.22
C THR A 95 -3.18 -2.76 2.82
N VAL A 96 -2.11 -3.52 2.60
CA VAL A 96 -1.42 -3.55 1.30
C VAL A 96 -2.34 -4.10 0.20
N ARG A 97 -3.12 -5.15 0.48
CA ARG A 97 -4.12 -5.66 -0.49
C ARG A 97 -5.16 -4.60 -0.84
N GLY A 98 -5.59 -3.80 0.14
CA GLY A 98 -6.47 -2.66 -0.09
C GLY A 98 -5.85 -1.60 -1.02
N LEU A 99 -4.56 -1.31 -0.86
CA LEU A 99 -3.84 -0.38 -1.76
C LEU A 99 -3.84 -0.89 -3.21
N LEU A 100 -3.51 -2.18 -3.40
CA LEU A 100 -3.45 -2.82 -4.72
C LEU A 100 -4.81 -2.88 -5.41
N GLN A 101 -5.88 -3.12 -4.63
CA GLN A 101 -7.24 -3.15 -5.16
C GLN A 101 -7.68 -1.78 -5.69
N HIS A 102 -7.16 -0.70 -5.12
CA HIS A 102 -7.42 0.68 -5.55
C HIS A 102 -6.41 1.17 -6.59
N SER A 103 -6.09 0.32 -7.57
CA SER A 103 -5.29 0.64 -8.75
C SER A 103 -6.10 0.56 -10.04
N ASP A 104 -5.67 1.30 -11.06
CA ASP A 104 -6.26 1.21 -12.40
C ASP A 104 -5.61 0.14 -13.30
N CYS A 105 -4.61 -0.58 -12.78
CA CYS A 105 -3.94 -1.68 -13.46
C CYS A 105 -4.89 -2.79 -13.87
N GLY A 106 -4.81 -3.25 -15.12
CA GLY A 106 -5.63 -4.32 -15.66
C GLY A 106 -7.04 -3.90 -16.11
N TYR A 107 -7.33 -2.60 -16.16
CA TYR A 107 -8.51 -2.09 -16.86
C TYR A 107 -8.18 -1.71 -18.31
N PRO A 108 -9.12 -1.93 -19.25
CA PRO A 108 -8.91 -1.54 -20.64
C PRO A 108 -8.74 -0.02 -20.79
N PRO A 109 -7.82 0.46 -21.65
CA PRO A 109 -7.62 1.89 -21.91
C PRO A 109 -8.91 2.60 -22.37
N ALA A 110 -9.75 1.90 -23.13
CA ALA A 110 -11.04 2.40 -23.60
C ALA A 110 -12.02 2.78 -22.47
N GLU A 111 -11.81 2.28 -21.24
CA GLU A 111 -12.63 2.66 -20.09
C GLU A 111 -12.17 3.95 -19.41
N ALA A 112 -10.97 4.46 -19.74
CA ALA A 112 -10.36 5.66 -19.15
C ALA A 112 -10.55 5.70 -17.62
N ARG A 113 -10.18 4.60 -16.95
CA ARG A 113 -10.26 4.49 -15.50
C ARG A 113 -8.97 4.99 -14.89
N HIS A 114 -9.11 5.90 -13.93
CA HIS A 114 -8.00 6.46 -13.17
C HIS A 114 -8.43 6.66 -11.71
N PRO A 115 -7.49 6.86 -10.79
CA PRO A 115 -7.80 7.38 -9.46
C PRO A 115 -8.68 8.64 -9.52
N CYS A 116 -9.72 8.64 -8.71
CA CYS A 116 -10.66 9.74 -8.54
C CYS A 116 -10.69 10.15 -7.08
N CYS A 117 -10.09 11.30 -6.78
CA CYS A 117 -10.00 11.84 -5.43
C CYS A 117 -11.24 12.69 -5.16
N ARG A 118 -11.95 12.38 -4.07
CA ARG A 118 -13.25 12.97 -3.72
C ARG A 118 -13.18 13.64 -2.37
N LEU A 119 -13.74 14.84 -2.28
CA LEU A 119 -14.00 15.59 -1.05
C LEU A 119 -15.50 15.89 -0.93
N VAL A 120 -16.10 15.55 0.20
CA VAL A 120 -17.45 15.99 0.56
C VAL A 120 -17.34 17.30 1.33
N VAL A 121 -17.76 18.41 0.72
CA VAL A 121 -17.51 19.77 1.21
C VAL A 121 -18.09 19.99 2.61
N ALA A 122 -19.31 19.50 2.84
CA ALA A 122 -20.02 19.71 4.11
C ALA A 122 -19.36 19.01 5.31
N THR A 123 -18.70 17.87 5.10
CA THR A 123 -18.15 17.04 6.19
C THR A 123 -16.63 16.98 6.20
N GLY A 124 -15.97 17.51 5.17
CA GLY A 124 -14.53 17.33 4.97
C GLY A 124 -14.12 15.89 4.68
N LYS A 125 -15.06 14.97 4.44
CA LYS A 125 -14.75 13.56 4.20
C LYS A 125 -14.00 13.39 2.88
N LYS A 126 -12.84 12.75 2.95
CA LYS A 126 -11.96 12.46 1.82
C LYS A 126 -12.00 10.97 1.51
N THR A 127 -12.12 10.65 0.23
CA THR A 127 -12.07 9.27 -0.25
C THR A 127 -11.41 9.25 -1.61
N GLY A 128 -10.81 8.14 -1.99
CA GLY A 128 -10.36 7.91 -3.35
C GLY A 128 -10.85 6.57 -3.86
N ALA A 129 -11.10 6.48 -5.15
CA ALA A 129 -11.45 5.24 -5.81
C ALA A 129 -11.07 5.31 -7.29
N VAL A 130 -10.80 4.17 -7.91
CA VAL A 130 -10.62 4.11 -9.37
C VAL A 130 -11.98 4.18 -10.05
N ARG A 131 -12.16 5.17 -10.91
CA ARG A 131 -13.42 5.46 -11.61
C ARG A 131 -13.14 5.76 -13.07
N ARG A 132 -14.14 5.50 -13.92
CA ARG A 132 -14.14 6.02 -15.30
C ARG A 132 -14.19 7.54 -15.24
N ALA A 133 -13.53 8.22 -16.18
CA ALA A 133 -13.53 9.68 -16.27
C ALA A 133 -14.95 10.29 -16.18
N ALA A 134 -15.91 9.73 -16.91
CA ALA A 134 -17.31 10.18 -16.89
C ALA A 134 -18.04 10.01 -15.53
N ARG A 135 -17.46 9.27 -14.58
CA ARG A 135 -17.99 9.05 -13.22
C ARG A 135 -17.19 9.80 -12.15
N CYS A 136 -16.15 10.53 -12.54
CA CYS A 136 -15.35 11.38 -11.67
C CYS A 136 -15.65 12.84 -12.00
N GLN A 137 -16.78 13.34 -11.52
CA GLN A 137 -17.25 14.69 -11.84
C GLN A 137 -17.68 15.39 -10.56
N SER A 138 -17.22 16.63 -10.39
CA SER A 138 -17.68 17.46 -9.28
C SER A 138 -19.17 17.75 -9.42
N THR A 139 -19.88 17.74 -8.30
CA THR A 139 -21.29 18.10 -8.20
C THR A 139 -21.48 19.06 -7.03
N ALA A 140 -22.68 19.64 -6.89
CA ALA A 140 -22.99 20.46 -5.73
C ALA A 140 -22.68 19.70 -4.43
N GLY A 141 -21.79 20.27 -3.60
CA GLY A 141 -21.37 19.68 -2.31
C GLY A 141 -20.30 18.58 -2.39
N THR A 142 -19.81 18.23 -3.58
CA THR A 142 -18.70 17.28 -3.75
C THR A 142 -17.70 17.76 -4.79
N THR A 143 -16.44 17.90 -4.39
CA THR A 143 -15.32 18.11 -5.32
C THR A 143 -14.72 16.76 -5.69
N GLN A 144 -14.48 16.54 -6.98
CA GLN A 144 -13.77 15.37 -7.49
C GLN A 144 -12.66 15.76 -8.46
N HIS A 145 -11.54 15.05 -8.37
CA HIS A 145 -10.38 15.21 -9.23
C HIS A 145 -10.03 13.87 -9.89
N LEU A 146 -9.95 13.84 -11.22
CA LEU A 146 -9.49 12.68 -11.98
C LEU A 146 -7.97 12.76 -12.12
N CYS A 147 -7.25 11.82 -11.54
CA CYS A 147 -5.80 11.87 -11.40
C CYS A 147 -5.15 10.76 -12.24
N ALA A 148 -4.93 11.05 -13.53
CA ALA A 148 -4.38 10.08 -14.49
C ALA A 148 -2.85 9.93 -14.42
N ALA A 149 -2.18 10.73 -13.59
CA ALA A 149 -0.73 10.74 -13.42
C ALA A 149 -0.19 9.57 -12.56
N SER A 150 -1.06 8.86 -11.85
CA SER A 150 -0.69 7.75 -10.98
C SER A 150 -1.67 6.60 -11.14
N HIS A 151 -1.17 5.37 -11.01
CA HIS A 151 -2.00 4.17 -11.12
C HIS A 151 -2.78 3.85 -9.84
N PHE A 152 -2.29 4.29 -8.67
CA PHE A 152 -2.85 3.95 -7.37
C PHE A 152 -3.49 5.17 -6.69
N VAL A 153 -4.65 4.97 -6.06
CA VAL A 153 -5.34 6.01 -5.29
C VAL A 153 -4.47 6.61 -4.18
N VAL A 154 -3.66 5.79 -3.51
CA VAL A 154 -2.82 6.23 -2.39
C VAL A 154 -1.71 7.18 -2.82
N ASP A 155 -1.25 7.12 -4.07
CA ASP A 155 -0.26 8.05 -4.61
C ASP A 155 -0.91 9.22 -5.35
N ALA A 156 -2.16 9.06 -5.78
CA ALA A 156 -2.87 10.07 -6.55
C ALA A 156 -3.54 11.13 -5.67
N CYS A 157 -4.05 10.75 -4.50
CA CYS A 157 -4.89 11.62 -3.67
C CYS A 157 -4.10 12.22 -2.52
N SER A 158 -4.02 13.55 -2.47
CA SER A 158 -3.21 14.24 -1.47
C SER A 158 -3.65 14.04 -0.02
N GLY A 159 -4.92 13.72 0.21
CA GLY A 159 -5.48 13.64 1.56
C GLY A 159 -5.51 14.98 2.31
N ASP A 160 -5.11 16.09 1.68
CA ASP A 160 -5.16 17.44 2.25
C ASP A 160 -6.60 18.00 2.27
N ALA A 161 -6.79 19.26 2.66
CA ALA A 161 -8.13 19.87 2.78
C ALA A 161 -8.96 19.87 1.48
N THR A 162 -8.30 19.76 0.33
CA THR A 162 -8.90 19.73 -1.02
C THR A 162 -8.99 18.31 -1.59
N ASN A 163 -8.14 17.39 -1.11
CA ASN A 163 -7.97 16.06 -1.66
C ASN A 163 -7.71 16.08 -3.18
N ALA A 164 -6.86 17.01 -3.61
CA ALA A 164 -6.47 17.21 -5.00
C ALA A 164 -5.59 16.07 -5.52
N CYS A 165 -5.36 16.08 -6.84
CA CYS A 165 -4.36 15.21 -7.44
C CYS A 165 -2.98 15.63 -6.99
N LEU A 166 -2.21 14.66 -6.50
CA LEU A 166 -0.77 14.79 -6.42
C LEU A 166 -0.18 14.79 -7.84
N PRO A 167 0.92 15.50 -8.07
CA PRO A 167 1.67 15.36 -9.32
C PRO A 167 2.09 13.89 -9.49
N ALA A 168 2.46 13.51 -10.72
CA ALA A 168 3.12 12.23 -10.92
C ALA A 168 4.31 12.13 -9.97
N CYS A 169 4.70 10.92 -9.57
CA CYS A 169 6.05 10.71 -9.09
C CYS A 169 6.88 10.19 -10.26
N GLY A 170 8.01 10.83 -10.55
CA GLY A 170 8.99 10.34 -11.51
C GLY A 170 8.85 10.91 -12.92
N ASP A 171 8.79 12.23 -13.07
CA ASP A 171 9.29 12.86 -14.32
C ASP A 171 10.82 12.69 -14.49
N GLY A 172 11.50 12.17 -13.45
CA GLY A 172 12.95 11.95 -13.39
C GLY A 172 13.71 13.16 -12.84
N VAL A 173 13.03 14.18 -12.32
CA VAL A 173 13.60 15.43 -11.83
C VAL A 173 13.24 15.66 -10.37
N ALA A 174 14.20 15.46 -9.46
CA ALA A 174 14.06 15.86 -8.07
C ALA A 174 14.05 17.39 -7.96
N ASN A 175 12.86 18.00 -7.90
CA ASN A 175 12.69 19.46 -7.84
C ASN A 175 11.89 19.94 -6.60
N GLY A 176 11.52 19.02 -5.71
CA GLY A 176 10.77 19.28 -4.48
C GLY A 176 9.29 19.57 -4.71
N THR A 177 8.78 19.30 -5.92
CA THR A 177 7.35 19.44 -6.25
C THR A 177 6.62 18.11 -6.22
N GLU A 178 7.33 16.98 -6.19
CA GLU A 178 6.76 15.63 -6.10
C GLU A 178 7.00 15.00 -4.72
N GLN A 179 6.06 14.16 -4.27
CA GLN A 179 6.16 13.48 -2.97
C GLN A 179 7.26 12.41 -2.93
N CYS A 180 7.80 12.05 -4.09
CA CYS A 180 8.89 11.10 -4.27
C CYS A 180 10.28 11.76 -4.43
N ASP A 181 10.35 13.09 -4.30
CA ASP A 181 11.61 13.85 -4.26
C ASP A 181 12.30 13.82 -2.89
N GLY A 182 11.77 13.03 -1.94
CA GLY A 182 12.23 12.89 -0.56
C GLY A 182 13.39 11.92 -0.38
#